data_AF-A0A6J4RHA1-F1
#
_entry.id   AF-A0A6J4RHA1-F1
#
_cell.length_a   1.000
_cell.length_b   1.000
_cell.length_c   1.000
_cell.angle_alpha   90.00
_cell.angle_beta   90.00
_cell.angle_gamma   90.00
#
_symmetry.space_group_name_H-M   'P 1'
#
loop_
_entity.id
_entity.type
_entity.pdbx_description
1 polymer ?
#
loop_
_entity_poly.entity_id
_entity_poly.type
_entity_poly.pdbx_seq_one_letter_code
_entity_poly.pdbx_strand_id
1 'polypeptide(L)'
;MQNNEQSITQDEYLARAPTDMGAEFNEVARRNYELNTSNTLLAVRDHEFFGGLKDFLRDCQERYFEETSSDLFMGEIDPRLQAKTYDSAVNKSYRQNVIWNDEWPAEPQEGWVTPNNWFTKLNDIIRGTLVCKYIDGPRFLANCLAEALPRRCRRCGLSLTVQLVYPVEQHRGGRCCPPRVRPRDALRIAPR
;
A
#
# COMPACT_ATOMS: atom_id res chain seq x y z
N MET A 1 16.61 17.59 -20.53
CA MET A 1 16.46 16.51 -19.54
C MET A 1 17.87 16.12 -19.14
N GLN A 2 18.38 16.68 -18.04
CA GLN A 2 19.72 16.35 -17.56
C GLN A 2 19.67 14.93 -17.01
N ASN A 3 20.55 14.06 -17.53
CA ASN A 3 20.70 12.70 -17.05
C ASN A 3 21.14 12.76 -15.58
N ASN A 4 20.23 12.39 -14.67
CA ASN A 4 20.53 12.27 -13.25
C ASN A 4 21.32 10.97 -13.06
N GLU A 5 22.61 11.02 -13.37
CA GLU A 5 23.48 9.86 -13.58
C GLU A 5 24.06 9.26 -12.28
N GLN A 6 23.51 9.59 -11.12
CA GLN A 6 23.98 9.05 -9.83
C GLN A 6 22.84 8.54 -8.98
N SER A 7 22.14 7.50 -9.46
CA SER A 7 21.42 6.62 -8.54
C SER A 7 22.44 5.74 -7.82
N ILE A 8 22.70 6.06 -6.55
CA ILE A 8 23.44 5.14 -5.67
C ILE A 8 22.65 3.84 -5.53
N THR A 9 23.34 2.74 -5.25
CA THR A 9 22.70 1.45 -4.97
C THR A 9 22.01 1.44 -3.60
N GLN A 10 21.15 0.44 -3.35
CA GLN A 10 20.52 0.27 -2.04
C GLN A 10 21.57 0.03 -0.93
N ASP A 11 22.65 -0.70 -1.24
CA ASP A 11 23.70 -0.98 -0.25
C ASP A 11 24.48 0.29 0.12
N GLU A 12 24.79 1.15 -0.86
CA GLU A 12 25.38 2.47 -0.60
C GLU A 12 24.44 3.39 0.19
N TYR A 13 23.13 3.32 -0.08
CA TYR A 13 22.12 4.04 0.69
C TYR A 13 22.13 3.61 2.16
N LEU A 14 22.21 2.31 2.42
CA LEU A 14 22.28 1.76 3.78
C LEU A 14 23.57 2.15 4.49
N ALA A 15 24.70 2.18 3.78
CA ALA A 15 25.98 2.59 4.32
C ALA A 15 26.02 4.08 4.72
N ARG A 16 25.32 4.93 3.96
CA ARG A 16 25.24 6.38 4.20
C ARG A 16 24.18 6.77 5.22
N ALA A 17 23.20 5.91 5.48
CA ALA A 17 22.03 6.24 6.29
C ALA A 17 22.31 6.77 7.71
N PRO A 18 23.29 6.24 8.47
CA PRO A 18 23.61 6.78 9.79
C PRO A 18 24.13 8.21 9.74
N THR A 19 24.95 8.53 8.73
CA THR A 19 25.57 9.85 8.57
C THR A 19 24.59 10.86 8.00
N ASP A 20 23.87 10.50 6.93
CA ASP A 20 23.07 11.45 6.16
C ASP A 20 21.67 11.67 6.77
N MET A 21 21.11 10.65 7.42
CA MET A 21 19.73 10.67 7.92
C MET A 21 19.62 10.43 9.43
N GLY A 22 20.73 10.14 10.12
CA GLY A 22 20.71 9.77 11.54
C GLY A 22 19.91 8.49 11.81
N ALA A 23 19.84 7.58 10.84
CA ALA A 23 19.00 6.38 10.92
C ALA A 23 19.82 5.11 10.67
N GLU A 24 19.62 4.11 11.54
CA GLU A 24 20.28 2.81 11.44
C GLU A 24 19.33 1.75 10.86
N PHE A 25 19.83 0.97 9.91
CA PHE A 25 19.11 -0.13 9.25
C PHE A 25 19.70 -1.49 9.65
N ASN A 26 19.91 -1.68 10.96
CA ASN A 26 20.56 -2.86 11.52
C ASN A 26 19.56 -3.91 12.04
N GLU A 27 20.08 -4.96 12.65
CA GLU A 27 19.28 -6.07 13.20
C GLU A 27 18.34 -5.63 14.35
N VAL A 28 18.67 -4.56 15.07
CA VAL A 28 17.77 -3.99 16.08
C VAL A 28 16.56 -3.35 15.40
N ALA A 29 16.78 -2.58 14.34
CA ALA A 29 15.71 -2.00 13.52
C ALA A 29 14.83 -3.10 12.88
N ARG A 30 15.44 -4.17 12.35
CA ARG A 30 14.74 -5.35 11.81
C ARG A 30 13.82 -5.99 12.85
N ARG A 31 14.35 -6.34 14.02
CA ARG A 31 13.58 -6.97 15.11
C ARG A 31 12.42 -6.10 15.57
N ASN A 32 12.68 -4.81 15.78
CA ASN A 32 11.65 -3.86 16.20
C ASN A 32 10.54 -3.74 15.14
N TYR A 33 10.91 -3.67 13.87
CA TYR A 33 9.96 -3.63 12.77
C TYR A 33 9.08 -4.89 12.72
N GLU A 34 9.69 -6.08 12.80
CA GLU A 34 8.96 -7.36 12.74
C GLU A 34 7.98 -7.53 13.90
N LEU A 35 8.40 -7.16 15.12
CA LEU A 35 7.54 -7.17 16.30
C LEU A 35 6.37 -6.21 16.14
N ASN A 36 6.65 -4.95 15.79
CA ASN A 36 5.61 -3.93 15.62
C ASN A 36 4.65 -4.28 14.48
N THR A 37 5.15 -4.83 13.38
CA THR A 37 4.32 -5.22 12.24
C THR A 37 3.44 -6.41 12.59
N SER A 38 3.94 -7.39 13.34
CA SER A 38 3.14 -8.53 13.82
C SER A 38 2.02 -8.07 14.75
N ASN A 39 2.32 -7.19 15.71
CA ASN A 39 1.32 -6.61 16.60
C ASN A 39 0.29 -5.78 15.83
N THR A 40 0.73 -4.99 14.85
CA THR A 40 -0.16 -4.21 13.98
C THR A 40 -1.08 -5.12 13.17
N LEU A 41 -0.57 -6.23 12.62
CA LEU A 41 -1.37 -7.19 11.87
C LEU A 41 -2.47 -7.82 12.74
N LEU A 42 -2.15 -8.19 13.98
CA LEU A 42 -3.14 -8.70 14.94
C LEU A 42 -4.19 -7.63 15.26
N ALA A 43 -3.77 -6.42 15.59
CA ALA A 43 -4.68 -5.30 15.87
C ALA A 43 -5.60 -4.99 14.70
N VAL A 44 -5.12 -5.09 13.45
CA VAL A 44 -5.92 -4.91 12.24
C VAL A 44 -6.94 -6.04 12.09
N ARG A 45 -6.55 -7.30 12.33
CA ARG A 45 -7.47 -8.45 12.26
C ARG A 45 -8.60 -8.37 13.28
N ASP A 46 -8.29 -7.87 14.48
CA ASP A 46 -9.26 -7.74 15.57
C ASP A 46 -10.12 -6.47 15.47
N HIS A 47 -9.86 -5.59 14.50
CA HIS A 47 -10.58 -4.34 14.34
C HIS A 47 -12.02 -4.57 13.83
N GLU A 48 -13.00 -3.86 14.40
CA GLU A 48 -14.44 -4.02 14.09
C GLU A 48 -14.75 -3.97 12.58
N PHE A 49 -14.04 -3.09 11.87
CA PHE A 49 -14.13 -2.97 10.40
C PHE A 49 -13.90 -4.31 9.70
N PHE A 50 -12.86 -5.06 10.09
CA PHE A 50 -12.56 -6.37 9.47
C PHE A 50 -13.55 -7.45 9.92
N GLY A 51 -14.10 -7.33 11.14
CA GLY A 51 -15.19 -8.19 11.60
C GLY A 51 -16.42 -8.13 10.70
N GLY A 52 -16.81 -6.95 10.23
CA GLY A 52 -17.94 -6.75 9.31
C GLY A 52 -17.58 -6.83 7.82
N LEU A 53 -16.29 -6.86 7.47
CA LEU A 53 -15.85 -6.77 6.08
C LEU A 53 -16.31 -7.96 5.24
N LYS A 54 -16.34 -9.17 5.80
CA LYS A 54 -16.76 -10.37 5.07
C LYS A 54 -18.22 -10.30 4.61
N ASP A 55 -19.11 -9.84 5.49
CA ASP A 55 -20.52 -9.70 5.16
C ASP A 55 -20.72 -8.57 4.14
N PHE A 56 -20.06 -7.43 4.34
CA PHE A 56 -20.06 -6.35 3.34
C PHE A 56 -19.60 -6.82 1.95
N LEU A 57 -18.54 -7.63 1.87
CA LEU A 57 -18.06 -8.16 0.59
C LEU A 57 -19.05 -9.16 -0.04
N ARG A 58 -19.81 -9.92 0.77
CA ARG A 58 -20.89 -10.77 0.26
C ARG A 58 -22.03 -9.94 -0.31
N ASP A 59 -22.42 -8.86 0.36
CA ASP A 59 -23.44 -7.95 -0.17
C ASP A 59 -22.99 -7.34 -1.51
N CYS A 60 -21.71 -6.98 -1.65
CA CYS A 60 -21.15 -6.51 -2.92
C CYS A 60 -21.21 -7.58 -4.02
N GLN A 61 -20.85 -8.83 -3.67
CA GLN A 61 -20.90 -9.98 -4.57
C GLN A 61 -22.32 -10.23 -5.06
N GLU A 62 -23.33 -10.17 -4.19
CA GLU A 62 -24.74 -10.36 -4.53
C GLU A 62 -25.23 -9.28 -5.51
N ARG A 63 -24.98 -8.00 -5.20
CA ARG A 63 -25.31 -6.87 -6.10
C ARG A 63 -24.66 -7.03 -7.48
N TYR A 64 -23.38 -7.40 -7.51
CA TYR A 64 -22.67 -7.61 -8.78
C TYR A 64 -23.27 -8.80 -9.57
N PHE A 65 -23.66 -9.87 -8.88
CA PHE A 65 -24.29 -11.03 -9.50
C PHE A 65 -25.66 -10.68 -10.09
N GLU A 66 -26.47 -9.87 -9.40
CA GLU A 66 -27.76 -9.39 -9.92
C GLU A 66 -27.58 -8.57 -11.22
N GLU A 67 -26.56 -7.71 -11.28
CA GLU A 67 -26.29 -6.85 -12.45
C GLU A 67 -25.67 -7.61 -13.64
N THR A 68 -24.85 -8.63 -13.38
CA THR A 68 -23.99 -9.24 -14.41
C THR A 68 -24.22 -10.74 -14.61
N SER A 69 -25.06 -11.37 -13.78
CA SER A 69 -25.24 -12.82 -13.70
C SER A 69 -23.93 -13.59 -13.50
N SER A 70 -22.93 -12.96 -12.89
CA SER A 70 -21.58 -13.48 -12.73
C SER A 70 -21.00 -13.17 -11.36
N ASP A 71 -20.11 -14.02 -10.85
CA ASP A 71 -19.45 -13.78 -9.56
C ASP A 71 -18.47 -12.60 -9.61
N LEU A 72 -18.43 -11.78 -8.56
CA LEU A 72 -17.46 -10.69 -8.41
C LEU A 72 -16.07 -11.22 -8.07
N PHE A 73 -15.95 -12.13 -7.10
CA PHE A 73 -14.68 -12.64 -6.60
C PHE A 73 -14.28 -13.99 -7.20
N MET A 74 -12.97 -14.23 -7.25
CA MET A 74 -12.40 -15.53 -7.58
C MET A 74 -12.13 -16.32 -6.28
N GLY A 75 -13.05 -17.23 -5.92
CA GLY A 75 -12.89 -18.10 -4.77
C GLY A 75 -13.40 -17.51 -3.45
N GLU A 76 -12.63 -17.67 -2.38
CA GLU A 76 -13.05 -17.26 -1.04
C GLU A 76 -13.09 -15.73 -0.88
N ILE A 77 -14.20 -15.24 -0.32
CA ILE A 77 -14.42 -13.83 0.03
C ILE A 77 -13.76 -13.57 1.40
N ASP A 78 -12.44 -13.55 1.42
CA ASP A 78 -11.65 -13.20 2.61
C ASP A 78 -10.37 -12.44 2.18
N PRO A 79 -10.23 -11.14 2.57
CA PRO A 79 -9.03 -10.39 2.25
C PRO A 79 -7.85 -10.97 3.03
N ARG A 80 -6.95 -11.64 2.32
CA ARG A 80 -5.73 -12.20 2.93
C ARG A 80 -4.81 -11.07 3.38
N LEU A 81 -4.89 -10.72 4.66
CA LEU A 81 -4.04 -9.70 5.29
C LEU A 81 -2.61 -10.22 5.47
N GLN A 82 -1.65 -9.45 4.98
CA GLN A 82 -0.23 -9.75 5.03
C GLN A 82 0.56 -8.53 5.50
N ALA A 83 1.56 -8.80 6.33
CA ALA A 83 2.58 -7.86 6.73
C ALA A 83 3.64 -7.71 5.63
N LYS A 84 4.06 -6.48 5.34
CA LYS A 84 5.21 -6.22 4.49
C LYS A 84 6.49 -6.67 5.21
N THR A 85 7.38 -7.35 4.50
CA THR A 85 8.69 -7.77 5.04
C THR A 85 9.61 -6.56 5.29
N TYR A 86 10.55 -6.70 6.22
CA TYR A 86 11.54 -5.66 6.53
C TYR A 86 12.29 -5.20 5.27
N ASP A 87 12.85 -6.14 4.49
CA ASP A 87 13.62 -5.81 3.29
C ASP A 87 12.78 -5.07 2.24
N SER A 88 11.46 -5.36 2.16
CA SER A 88 10.53 -4.61 1.30
C SER A 88 10.27 -3.19 1.80
N ALA A 89 10.25 -2.98 3.12
CA ALA A 89 10.13 -1.66 3.73
C ALA A 89 11.40 -0.83 3.47
N VAL A 90 12.59 -1.44 3.64
CA VAL A 90 13.88 -0.86 3.28
C VAL A 90 13.92 -0.42 1.82
N ASN A 91 13.59 -1.32 0.89
CA ASN A 91 13.56 -1.00 -0.53
C ASN A 91 12.57 0.14 -0.84
N LYS A 92 11.39 0.16 -0.21
CA LYS A 92 10.44 1.27 -0.37
C LYS A 92 11.00 2.59 0.15
N SER A 93 11.68 2.60 1.31
CA SER A 93 12.32 3.80 1.84
C SER A 93 13.45 4.29 0.92
N TYR A 94 14.27 3.39 0.40
CA TYR A 94 15.31 3.71 -0.59
C TYR A 94 14.72 4.35 -1.85
N ARG A 95 13.64 3.78 -2.40
CA ARG A 95 12.94 4.38 -3.55
C ARG A 95 12.41 5.77 -3.27
N GLN A 96 11.82 6.01 -2.09
CA GLN A 96 11.27 7.32 -1.73
C GLN A 96 12.36 8.35 -1.45
N ASN A 97 13.44 7.96 -0.78
CA ASN A 97 14.50 8.87 -0.35
C ASN A 97 15.51 9.17 -1.47
N VAL A 98 15.71 8.24 -2.41
CA VAL A 98 16.74 8.34 -3.47
C VAL A 98 16.10 8.39 -4.84
N ILE A 99 15.42 7.32 -5.27
CA ILE A 99 14.97 7.19 -6.68
C ILE A 99 13.90 8.22 -7.05
N TRP A 100 13.00 8.54 -6.13
CA TRP A 100 11.90 9.49 -6.34
C TRP A 100 12.17 10.86 -5.72
N ASN A 101 13.39 11.07 -5.22
CA ASN A 101 13.82 12.34 -4.67
C ASN A 101 14.67 13.08 -5.70
N ASP A 102 14.05 14.02 -6.41
CA ASP A 102 14.73 14.84 -7.43
C ASP A 102 15.84 15.72 -6.82
N GLU A 103 15.85 15.92 -5.50
CA GLU A 103 16.82 16.74 -4.78
C GLU A 103 17.94 15.91 -4.11
N TRP A 104 18.02 14.60 -4.36
CA TRP A 104 19.07 13.75 -3.79
C TRP A 104 20.47 14.33 -4.06
N PRO A 105 21.36 14.47 -3.04
CA PRO A 105 21.30 13.89 -1.69
C PRO A 105 20.62 14.74 -0.61
N ALA A 106 19.98 15.86 -0.94
CA ALA A 106 19.21 16.63 0.03
C ALA A 106 17.95 15.86 0.48
N GLU A 107 17.41 16.25 1.64
CA GLU A 107 16.20 15.68 2.21
C GLU A 107 15.00 15.88 1.26
N PRO A 108 14.19 14.85 0.97
CA PRO A 108 13.01 15.02 0.14
C PRO A 108 12.01 15.98 0.81
N GLN A 109 11.16 16.64 0.02
CA GLN A 109 10.17 17.62 0.52
C GLN A 109 9.29 17.11 1.67
N GLU A 110 9.00 15.80 1.69
CA GLU A 110 8.18 15.18 2.73
C GLU A 110 8.97 14.67 3.94
N GLY A 111 10.29 14.88 3.97
CA GLY A 111 11.21 14.40 4.99
C GLY A 111 11.64 12.95 4.80
N TRP A 112 12.75 12.57 5.44
CA TRP A 112 13.31 11.22 5.31
C TRP A 112 12.35 10.12 5.72
N VAL A 113 12.30 9.03 4.94
CA VAL A 113 11.58 7.80 5.28
C VAL A 113 12.55 6.82 5.94
N THR A 114 12.43 6.61 7.25
CA THR A 114 13.38 5.83 8.05
C THR A 114 12.66 4.84 8.96
N PRO A 115 13.35 3.84 9.55
CA PRO A 115 12.73 2.88 10.45
C PRO A 115 11.93 3.53 11.60
N ASN A 116 12.37 4.69 12.09
CA ASN A 116 11.72 5.44 13.15
C ASN A 116 10.35 6.01 12.77
N ASN A 117 10.06 6.16 11.47
CA ASN A 117 8.81 6.76 11.00
C ASN A 117 8.07 5.93 9.93
N TRP A 118 8.51 4.70 9.64
CA TRP A 118 7.85 3.86 8.63
C TRP A 118 6.36 3.65 8.85
N PHE A 119 5.91 3.48 10.10
CA PHE A 119 4.47 3.29 10.40
C PHE A 119 3.62 4.54 10.14
N THR A 120 4.24 5.71 9.96
CA THR A 120 3.55 6.95 9.62
C THR A 120 3.74 7.34 8.14
N LYS A 121 4.88 6.99 7.53
CA LYS A 121 5.23 7.32 6.14
C LYS A 121 4.82 6.26 5.13
N LEU A 122 4.83 4.98 5.50
CA LEU A 122 4.50 3.87 4.62
C LEU A 122 3.03 3.47 4.82
N ASN A 123 2.20 3.75 3.84
CA ASN A 123 0.75 3.51 3.86
C ASN A 123 0.32 2.06 3.61
N ASP A 124 1.28 1.14 3.50
CA ASP A 124 1.09 -0.21 2.97
C ASP A 124 1.95 -1.23 3.74
N ILE A 125 2.11 -1.01 5.05
CA ILE A 125 2.75 -1.94 5.99
C ILE A 125 1.91 -3.19 6.15
N ILE A 126 0.61 -3.04 6.39
CA ILE A 126 -0.36 -4.13 6.33
C ILE A 126 -1.15 -3.98 5.02
N ARG A 127 -1.23 -5.07 4.25
CA ARG A 127 -1.91 -5.10 2.96
C ARG A 127 -2.92 -6.23 2.94
N GLY A 128 -4.07 -6.00 2.33
CA GLY A 128 -5.05 -7.04 2.00
C GLY A 128 -5.17 -7.18 0.50
N THR A 129 -5.37 -8.40 0.03
CA THR A 129 -5.62 -8.69 -1.39
C THR A 129 -7.00 -9.30 -1.55
N LEU A 130 -7.80 -8.73 -2.45
CA LEU A 130 -9.04 -9.31 -2.95
C LEU A 130 -8.87 -9.53 -4.45
N VAL A 131 -9.26 -10.70 -4.93
CA VAL A 131 -9.12 -11.07 -6.34
C VAL A 131 -10.50 -11.10 -6.98
N CYS A 132 -10.72 -10.17 -7.90
CA CYS A 132 -11.95 -10.12 -8.70
C CYS A 132 -11.84 -11.07 -9.91
N LYS A 133 -12.97 -11.63 -10.34
CA LYS A 133 -13.06 -12.57 -11.46
C LYS A 133 -12.92 -11.88 -12.82
N TYR A 134 -13.43 -10.64 -12.94
CA TYR A 134 -13.45 -9.86 -14.18
C TYR A 134 -12.77 -8.48 -14.01
N ILE A 135 -12.39 -7.87 -15.13
CA ILE A 135 -11.61 -6.62 -15.18
C ILE A 135 -12.37 -5.39 -14.64
N ASP A 136 -13.69 -5.42 -14.69
CA ASP A 136 -14.59 -4.38 -14.19
C ASP A 136 -14.92 -4.55 -12.70
N GLY A 137 -14.76 -5.76 -12.15
CA GLY A 137 -14.98 -6.07 -10.74
C GLY A 137 -14.25 -5.14 -9.75
N PRO A 138 -12.95 -4.83 -9.92
CA PRO A 138 -12.25 -3.92 -9.03
C PRO A 138 -12.86 -2.51 -8.98
N ARG A 139 -13.41 -2.02 -10.11
CA ARG A 139 -14.12 -0.74 -10.16
C ARG A 139 -15.45 -0.82 -9.43
N PHE A 140 -16.21 -1.90 -9.63
CA PHE A 140 -17.45 -2.13 -8.91
C PHE A 140 -17.23 -2.16 -7.39
N LEU A 141 -16.26 -2.94 -6.93
CA LEU A 141 -15.91 -3.04 -5.52
C LEU A 141 -15.46 -1.70 -4.93
N ALA A 142 -14.68 -0.90 -5.67
CA ALA A 142 -14.28 0.42 -5.23
C ALA A 142 -15.48 1.35 -5.03
N ASN A 143 -16.50 1.26 -5.89
CA ASN A 143 -17.74 2.02 -5.73
C ASN A 143 -18.51 1.57 -4.48
N CYS A 144 -18.66 0.26 -4.25
CA CYS A 144 -19.30 -0.24 -3.03
C CYS A 144 -18.57 0.23 -1.76
N LEU A 145 -17.23 0.21 -1.76
CA LEU A 145 -16.44 0.70 -0.64
C LEU A 145 -16.61 2.22 -0.43
N ALA A 146 -16.68 2.99 -1.51
CA ALA A 146 -16.90 4.44 -1.43
C ALA A 146 -18.30 4.81 -0.93
N GLU A 147 -19.30 3.98 -1.22
CA GLU A 147 -20.68 4.11 -0.71
C GLU A 147 -20.76 3.77 0.79
N ALA A 148 -20.15 2.66 1.20
CA ALA A 148 -20.29 2.14 2.57
C ALA A 148 -19.37 2.81 3.58
N LEU A 149 -18.20 3.29 3.17
CA LEU A 149 -17.24 3.89 4.08
C LEU A 149 -17.45 5.41 4.15
N PRO A 150 -17.85 5.97 5.31
CA PRO A 150 -17.66 7.40 5.51
C PRO A 150 -16.16 7.69 5.31
N ARG A 151 -15.83 8.79 4.61
CA ARG A 151 -14.45 9.15 4.20
C ARG A 151 -13.39 9.08 5.31
N ARG A 152 -13.80 8.99 6.59
CA ARG A 152 -12.97 8.63 7.75
C ARG A 152 -13.78 7.83 8.79
N CYS A 153 -13.20 6.75 9.33
CA CYS A 153 -13.59 6.24 10.65
C CYS A 153 -13.24 7.32 11.69
N ARG A 154 -14.23 8.12 12.13
CA ARG A 154 -13.97 9.23 13.08
C ARG A 154 -13.42 8.75 14.42
N ARG A 155 -13.68 7.50 14.78
CA ARG A 155 -13.30 6.90 16.07
C ARG A 155 -11.86 6.42 16.11
N CYS A 156 -11.36 5.90 14.99
CA CYS A 156 -10.12 5.13 14.95
C CYS A 156 -9.04 5.72 14.02
N GLY A 157 -9.39 6.69 13.16
CA GLY A 157 -8.45 7.27 12.21
C GLY A 157 -8.00 6.33 11.09
N LEU A 158 -8.56 5.11 11.02
CA LEU A 158 -8.27 4.14 9.98
C LEU A 158 -8.60 4.75 8.61
N SER A 159 -7.60 4.74 7.72
CA SER A 159 -7.71 5.16 6.33
C SER A 159 -7.56 3.93 5.45
N LEU A 160 -8.62 3.54 4.75
CA LEU A 160 -8.54 2.48 3.75
C LEU A 160 -8.12 3.10 2.43
N THR A 161 -6.94 2.73 1.94
CA THR A 161 -6.52 3.08 0.58
C THR A 161 -6.75 1.88 -0.33
N VAL A 162 -7.69 2.00 -1.27
CA VAL A 162 -7.90 0.99 -2.30
C VAL A 162 -6.95 1.27 -3.45
N GLN A 163 -5.99 0.37 -3.68
CA GLN A 163 -5.13 0.40 -4.87
C GLN A 163 -5.61 -0.67 -5.84
N LEU A 164 -6.16 -0.24 -6.98
CA LEU A 164 -6.55 -1.13 -8.05
C LEU A 164 -5.31 -1.58 -8.81
N VAL A 165 -5.00 -2.87 -8.73
CA VAL A 165 -3.93 -3.49 -9.51
C VAL A 165 -4.59 -4.27 -10.64
N TYR A 166 -4.42 -3.78 -11.86
CA TYR A 166 -4.82 -4.52 -13.05
C TYR A 166 -3.67 -5.46 -13.43
N PRO A 167 -3.94 -6.75 -13.72
CA PRO A 167 -2.94 -7.59 -14.37
C PRO A 167 -2.57 -6.90 -15.69
N VAL A 168 -1.32 -6.46 -15.82
CA VAL A 168 -0.81 -6.00 -17.11
C VAL A 168 -0.77 -7.25 -17.97
N GLU A 169 -1.77 -7.41 -18.84
CA GLU A 169 -1.68 -8.42 -19.90
C GLU A 169 -0.35 -8.19 -20.60
N GLN A 170 0.51 -9.20 -20.60
CA GLN A 170 1.75 -9.21 -21.36
C GLN A 170 1.37 -9.25 -22.85
N HIS A 171 0.89 -8.12 -23.38
CA HIS A 171 0.68 -7.94 -24.79
C HIS A 171 2.05 -7.93 -25.47
N ARG A 172 2.42 -9.09 -26.00
CA ARG A 172 3.42 -9.18 -27.06
C ARG A 172 2.90 -8.40 -28.27
N GLY A 173 3.36 -7.16 -28.39
CA GLY A 173 3.27 -6.37 -29.62
C GLY A 173 1.97 -5.59 -29.80
N GLY A 174 1.96 -4.34 -29.34
CA GLY A 174 0.92 -3.38 -29.69
C GLY A 174 0.98 -2.14 -28.80
N ARG A 175 1.49 -1.04 -29.33
CA ARG A 175 1.53 0.25 -28.63
C ARG A 175 0.10 0.77 -28.43
N CYS A 176 -0.48 0.54 -27.26
CA CYS A 176 -1.63 1.29 -26.79
C CYS A 176 -1.34 1.79 -25.37
N CYS A 177 -1.18 3.11 -25.22
CA CYS A 177 -1.01 3.75 -23.93
C CYS A 177 -2.28 3.56 -23.09
N PRO A 178 -2.20 3.04 -21.85
CA PRO A 178 -3.34 3.07 -20.95
C PRO A 178 -3.60 4.51 -20.47
N PRO A 179 -4.87 4.88 -20.18
CA PRO A 179 -5.18 6.17 -19.60
C PRO A 179 -4.48 6.32 -18.25
N ARG A 180 -3.77 7.45 -18.06
CA ARG A 180 -3.19 7.82 -16.77
C ARG A 180 -4.30 8.20 -15.80
N VAL A 181 -4.78 7.22 -15.02
CA VAL A 181 -5.49 7.52 -13.77
C VAL A 181 -4.42 8.02 -12.80
N ARG A 182 -4.43 9.32 -12.47
CA ARG A 182 -3.56 9.85 -11.42
C ARG A 182 -4.21 9.53 -10.08
N PRO A 183 -3.58 8.75 -9.19
CA PRO A 183 -4.02 8.68 -7.80
C PRO A 183 -3.49 9.92 -7.09
N ARG A 184 -4.22 11.04 -7.19
CA ARG A 184 -4.09 12.12 -6.22
C ARG A 184 -5.36 12.08 -5.39
N ASP A 185 -5.25 11.41 -4.24
CA ASP A 185 -5.94 11.70 -2.98
C ASP A 185 -5.57 10.59 -1.98
N ALA A 186 -4.28 10.50 -1.62
CA ALA A 186 -3.83 9.70 -0.48
C ALA A 186 -4.08 10.52 0.80
N LEU A 187 -5.21 10.27 1.46
CA LEU A 187 -5.53 10.90 2.73
C LEU A 187 -4.71 10.26 3.86
N ARG A 188 -3.70 11.00 4.34
CA ARG A 188 -2.79 10.63 5.44
C ARG A 188 -3.48 10.70 6.80
N ILE A 189 -3.37 9.64 7.60
CA ILE A 189 -3.49 9.69 9.06
C ILE A 189 -2.54 8.65 9.65
N ALA A 190 -1.67 9.08 10.56
CA ALA A 190 -0.87 8.22 11.44
C ALA A 190 -1.72 7.82 12.66
N PRO A 191 -1.52 6.61 13.24
CA PRO A 191 -2.05 6.32 14.57
C PRO A 191 -1.54 7.38 15.56
N ARG A 192 -2.42 7.84 16.45
CA ARG A 192 -2.03 8.69 17.60
C ARG A 192 -1.21 7.88 18.59
#